data_AF-A0A1I4TWR1-F1
#
_entry.id   AF-A0A1I4TWR1-F1
#
_cell.length_a   1.000
_cell.length_b   1.000
_cell.length_c   1.000
_cell.angle_alpha   90.00
_cell.angle_beta   90.00
_cell.angle_gamma   90.00
#
_symmetry.space_group_name_H-M   'P 1'
#
loop_
_entity.id
_entity.type
_entity.pdbx_description
1 polymer ?
#
loop_
_entity_poly.entity_id
_entity_poly.type
_entity_poly.pdbx_seq_one_letter_code
_entity_poly.pdbx_strand_id
1 'polypeptide(L)'
;MATALVVGGVHLTEGRERTGTAEAGSAWADSGARGAAAPRARASLYFTPPPPDEPASPPPSTATPDQGAEPTASAAPGTARETGPSSGWETRPPTPPTVSTPATLATGRTPAGSTSPTPAAPTPAQPVRPAPPAPGPAGPRKPARPRTLPPSPARTVSIPYLGIEAPVTGLRLDARRRLPAPPDDQPKLVGWYADGPAPGGPGTAVVVGHRDTRTGPAVFAALDVIKPGRLVEVLRADGRTAVYTVDAVQSYEKDRFPSKKVYGHRGRPELRLITCGGTYDRRKGYASNVVVFAHLTTTKEPARKP
;
A
#
# COMPACT_ATOMS: atom_id res chain seq x y z
N MET A 1 -19.83 -29.43 -86.85
CA MET A 1 -18.45 -28.90 -86.92
C MET A 1 -18.51 -27.46 -87.38
N ALA A 2 -18.50 -26.50 -86.44
CA ALA A 2 -18.00 -25.13 -86.61
C ALA A 2 -18.35 -24.34 -85.34
N THR A 3 -17.30 -23.87 -84.69
CA THR A 3 -17.22 -23.18 -83.40
C THR A 3 -17.96 -21.84 -83.44
N ALA A 4 -18.80 -21.55 -82.44
CA ALA A 4 -19.30 -20.21 -82.15
C ALA A 4 -18.63 -19.68 -80.87
N LEU A 5 -17.88 -18.60 -81.05
CA LEU A 5 -17.31 -17.74 -80.03
C LEU A 5 -18.46 -17.01 -79.31
N VAL A 6 -18.50 -17.03 -77.97
CA VAL A 6 -19.39 -16.16 -77.19
C VAL A 6 -18.55 -15.17 -76.39
N VAL A 7 -18.77 -13.90 -76.69
CA VAL A 7 -18.33 -12.70 -75.97
C VAL A 7 -19.53 -12.13 -75.23
N GLY A 8 -19.33 -11.70 -73.98
CA GLY A 8 -20.31 -10.94 -73.18
C GLY A 8 -21.42 -11.82 -72.60
N GLY A 9 -21.90 -11.61 -71.38
CA GLY A 9 -21.84 -10.46 -70.51
C GLY A 9 -23.17 -10.43 -69.75
N VAL A 10 -23.07 -10.42 -68.42
CA VAL A 10 -24.11 -10.07 -67.44
C VAL A 10 -25.32 -11.03 -67.34
N HIS A 11 -25.36 -11.78 -66.24
CA HIS A 11 -26.61 -12.17 -65.60
C HIS A 11 -26.68 -11.52 -64.22
N LEU A 12 -27.58 -10.54 -64.09
CA LEU A 12 -28.29 -10.28 -62.84
C LEU A 12 -29.33 -11.40 -62.68
N THR A 13 -29.35 -12.07 -61.53
CA THR A 13 -30.55 -12.76 -61.05
C THR A 13 -30.73 -12.49 -59.57
N GLU A 14 -31.89 -11.92 -59.30
CA GLU A 14 -32.54 -11.61 -58.04
C GLU A 14 -32.81 -12.89 -57.22
N GLY A 15 -32.67 -12.80 -55.90
CA GLY A 15 -32.83 -13.92 -54.96
C GLY A 15 -33.32 -13.46 -53.59
N ARG A 16 -34.61 -13.09 -53.59
CA ARG A 16 -35.51 -12.69 -52.50
C ARG A 16 -35.31 -13.35 -51.12
N GLU A 17 -35.18 -12.47 -50.14
CA GLU A 17 -35.55 -12.47 -48.72
C GLU A 17 -36.40 -13.63 -48.15
N ARG A 18 -36.03 -14.13 -46.95
CA ARG A 18 -36.78 -13.81 -45.70
C ARG A 18 -36.13 -14.35 -44.40
N THR A 19 -35.92 -13.40 -43.48
CA THR A 19 -36.13 -13.40 -42.02
C THR A 19 -35.44 -14.43 -41.11
N GLY A 20 -34.56 -13.91 -40.26
CA GLY A 20 -34.19 -14.47 -38.96
C GLY A 20 -33.42 -13.43 -38.14
N THR A 21 -34.11 -12.77 -37.21
CA THR A 21 -33.54 -11.80 -36.26
C THR A 21 -32.67 -12.48 -35.21
N ALA A 22 -31.39 -12.10 -35.10
CA ALA A 22 -30.64 -11.97 -33.84
C ALA A 22 -29.22 -11.42 -34.10
N GLU A 23 -28.76 -10.60 -33.14
CA GLU A 23 -27.38 -10.17 -32.87
C GLU A 23 -26.79 -9.03 -33.70
N ALA A 24 -26.85 -7.83 -33.10
CA ALA A 24 -26.02 -6.70 -33.45
C ALA A 24 -24.56 -6.98 -33.08
N GLY A 25 -23.79 -7.46 -34.05
CA GLY A 25 -22.35 -7.27 -34.10
C GLY A 25 -22.00 -5.87 -34.59
N SER A 26 -21.06 -5.22 -33.91
CA SER A 26 -20.16 -4.19 -34.47
C SER A 26 -18.95 -4.14 -33.55
N ALA A 27 -17.89 -4.87 -33.90
CA ALA A 27 -16.79 -4.38 -34.74
C ALA A 27 -15.70 -3.71 -33.89
N TRP A 28 -14.65 -4.48 -33.57
CA TRP A 28 -13.29 -3.96 -33.68
C TRP A 28 -12.51 -4.91 -34.56
N ALA A 29 -12.10 -4.35 -35.69
CA ALA A 29 -11.56 -5.03 -36.86
C ALA A 29 -10.21 -5.67 -36.60
N ASP A 30 -10.02 -6.78 -37.30
CA ASP A 30 -8.74 -7.33 -37.71
C ASP A 30 -7.90 -6.24 -38.38
N SER A 31 -6.68 -6.07 -37.90
CA SER A 31 -5.60 -5.39 -38.61
C SER A 31 -4.32 -6.07 -38.20
N GLY A 32 -4.05 -7.20 -38.86
CA GLY A 32 -2.73 -7.80 -38.92
C GLY A 32 -1.68 -6.79 -39.39
N ALA A 33 -0.92 -6.25 -38.44
CA ALA A 33 0.41 -5.74 -38.67
C ALA A 33 1.41 -6.71 -38.01
N ARG A 34 1.97 -7.59 -38.84
CA ARG A 34 3.18 -8.37 -38.52
C ARG A 34 4.35 -7.41 -38.30
N GLY A 35 4.49 -6.93 -37.08
CA GLY A 35 5.74 -6.45 -36.53
C GLY A 35 6.13 -7.39 -35.41
N ALA A 36 6.96 -8.39 -35.70
CA ALA A 36 7.62 -9.17 -34.65
C ALA A 36 8.37 -8.18 -33.76
N ALA A 37 7.84 -7.92 -32.57
CA ALA A 37 8.48 -7.04 -31.61
C ALA A 37 9.86 -7.64 -31.30
N ALA A 38 10.90 -6.90 -31.67
CA ALA A 38 12.29 -7.31 -31.44
C ALA A 38 12.46 -7.76 -29.98
N PRO A 39 13.14 -8.88 -29.73
CA PRO A 39 13.14 -9.53 -28.44
C PRO A 39 13.85 -8.60 -27.42
N ARG A 40 13.09 -8.11 -26.43
CA ARG A 40 13.53 -7.09 -25.47
C ARG A 40 14.76 -7.54 -24.67
N ALA A 41 15.87 -6.83 -24.79
CA ALA A 41 17.10 -7.15 -24.08
C ALA A 41 16.93 -6.94 -22.57
N ARG A 42 17.63 -7.79 -21.81
CA ARG A 42 17.51 -7.97 -20.37
C ARG A 42 17.98 -6.73 -19.61
N ALA A 43 17.12 -6.20 -18.75
CA ALA A 43 17.59 -5.57 -17.53
C ALA A 43 17.14 -6.49 -16.39
N SER A 44 18.07 -7.32 -15.90
CA SER A 44 17.84 -8.06 -14.68
C SER A 44 17.44 -7.08 -13.59
N LEU A 45 16.25 -7.29 -13.03
CA LEU A 45 15.69 -6.42 -12.02
C LEU A 45 16.31 -6.81 -10.70
N TYR A 46 16.99 -5.84 -10.12
CA TYR A 46 17.72 -5.99 -8.89
C TYR A 46 17.14 -4.98 -7.90
N PHE A 47 16.51 -5.49 -6.87
CA PHE A 47 16.05 -4.71 -5.73
C PHE A 47 17.07 -4.94 -4.61
N THR A 48 17.70 -3.91 -4.06
CA THR A 48 18.67 -4.11 -2.97
C THR A 48 17.96 -3.82 -1.65
N PRO A 49 17.32 -4.82 -1.00
CA PRO A 49 16.79 -4.60 0.33
C PRO A 49 17.94 -4.29 1.30
N PRO A 50 17.67 -3.57 2.40
CA PRO A 50 18.62 -3.39 3.48
C PRO A 50 18.99 -4.77 4.04
N PRO A 51 20.17 -4.90 4.67
CA PRO A 51 20.45 -6.08 5.45
C PRO A 51 19.30 -6.31 6.44
N PRO A 52 18.91 -7.58 6.72
CA PRO A 52 17.96 -7.85 7.79
C PRO A 52 18.46 -7.19 9.07
N ASP A 53 17.55 -6.54 9.81
CA ASP A 53 17.88 -5.90 11.07
C ASP A 53 18.57 -6.93 11.98
N GLU A 54 19.83 -6.69 12.31
CA GLU A 54 20.50 -7.36 13.43
C GLU A 54 19.63 -7.09 14.68
N PRO A 55 19.31 -8.08 15.53
CA PRO A 55 18.53 -7.82 16.73
C PRO A 55 19.21 -6.68 17.49
N ALA A 56 18.42 -5.67 17.87
CA ALA A 56 18.92 -4.49 18.57
C ALA A 56 19.91 -4.94 19.64
N SER A 57 21.18 -4.51 19.52
CA SER A 57 22.17 -4.78 20.55
C SER A 57 21.55 -4.40 21.90
N PRO A 58 21.66 -5.25 22.95
CA PRO A 58 21.18 -4.84 24.25
C PRO A 58 21.82 -3.49 24.60
N PRO A 59 21.10 -2.57 25.27
CA PRO A 59 21.72 -1.34 25.74
C PRO A 59 22.99 -1.73 26.51
N PRO A 60 24.09 -0.96 26.40
CA PRO A 60 25.31 -1.28 27.13
C PRO A 60 24.92 -1.46 28.59
N SER A 61 25.20 -2.64 29.14
CA SER A 61 25.14 -2.86 30.58
C SER A 61 25.90 -1.71 31.20
N THR A 62 25.26 -0.99 32.13
CA THR A 62 25.92 -0.02 32.99
C THR A 62 27.00 -0.77 33.75
N ALA A 63 28.20 -0.81 33.17
CA ALA A 63 29.39 -1.22 33.87
C ALA A 63 29.64 -0.17 34.95
N THR A 64 29.64 -0.63 36.19
CA THR A 64 30.15 0.07 37.37
C THR A 64 31.48 0.75 37.02
N PRO A 65 31.67 2.05 37.33
CA PRO A 65 32.97 2.68 37.13
C PRO A 65 33.95 2.12 38.17
N ASP A 66 34.95 1.40 37.69
CA ASP A 66 36.18 1.12 38.43
C ASP A 66 36.93 2.45 38.60
N GLN A 67 37.18 2.82 39.85
CA GLN A 67 37.98 3.99 40.19
C GLN A 67 39.46 3.65 40.03
N GLY A 68 40.16 4.37 39.15
CA GLY A 68 41.61 4.25 39.06
C GLY A 68 42.27 5.23 38.10
N ALA A 69 43.01 6.16 38.69
CA ALA A 69 44.08 6.99 38.11
C ALA A 69 43.73 8.36 37.50
N GLU A 70 44.20 9.38 38.23
CA GLU A 70 44.31 10.80 37.94
C GLU A 70 45.37 11.15 36.85
N PRO A 71 45.44 12.42 36.41
CA PRO A 71 45.84 12.81 35.05
C PRO A 71 47.27 13.36 34.93
N THR A 72 47.78 13.43 33.70
CA THR A 72 48.87 14.34 33.35
C THR A 72 48.46 15.24 32.19
N ALA A 73 48.44 16.53 32.51
CA ALA A 73 48.15 17.64 31.61
C ALA A 73 49.31 17.92 30.65
N SER A 74 48.97 18.41 29.45
CA SER A 74 49.83 19.32 28.69
C SER A 74 48.96 20.31 27.91
N ALA A 75 48.98 21.56 28.35
CA ALA A 75 48.60 22.76 27.61
C ALA A 75 49.62 23.01 26.46
N ALA A 76 49.52 23.89 25.45
CA ALA A 76 48.64 24.95 24.90
C ALA A 76 49.25 25.28 23.48
N PRO A 77 48.94 26.39 22.75
CA PRO A 77 47.82 27.35 22.68
C PRO A 77 47.12 27.25 21.28
N GLY A 78 46.02 27.90 20.89
CA GLY A 78 45.43 29.20 21.22
C GLY A 78 45.63 30.17 20.06
N THR A 79 44.67 30.26 19.12
CA THR A 79 44.40 31.49 18.33
C THR A 79 42.93 31.53 17.92
N ALA A 80 42.20 32.45 18.54
CA ALA A 80 40.90 32.92 18.09
C ALA A 80 41.07 33.92 16.94
N ARG A 81 40.11 33.95 16.02
CA ARG A 81 39.78 35.17 15.28
C ARG A 81 38.28 35.18 14.95
N GLU A 82 37.64 36.17 15.54
CA GLU A 82 36.24 36.55 15.42
C GLU A 82 36.10 37.65 14.34
N THR A 83 34.98 37.66 13.60
CA THR A 83 34.21 38.81 13.04
C THR A 83 33.30 38.25 11.93
N GLY A 84 31.97 38.22 12.08
CA GLY A 84 31.06 39.31 11.74
C GLY A 84 29.89 38.81 10.86
N PRO A 85 28.79 39.57 10.65
CA PRO A 85 27.47 39.14 11.14
C PRO A 85 26.32 38.99 10.10
N SER A 86 25.18 38.50 10.62
CA SER A 86 23.79 38.93 10.35
C SER A 86 22.90 38.24 9.31
N SER A 87 21.60 38.29 9.62
CA SER A 87 20.36 37.91 8.91
C SER A 87 19.91 36.44 9.05
N GLY A 88 18.83 36.09 9.75
CA GLY A 88 17.65 36.85 10.16
C GLY A 88 16.46 36.52 9.25
N TRP A 89 15.80 35.39 9.49
CA TRP A 89 14.40 35.22 9.11
C TRP A 89 13.73 34.23 10.07
N GLU A 90 12.96 34.79 10.97
CA GLU A 90 12.05 34.12 11.87
C GLU A 90 10.66 34.18 11.23
N THR A 91 10.05 33.02 10.94
CA THR A 91 8.65 32.97 10.51
C THR A 91 7.88 32.02 11.42
N ARG A 92 7.12 32.62 12.34
CA ARG A 92 6.21 31.96 13.27
C ARG A 92 5.01 31.32 12.54
N PRO A 93 4.40 30.26 13.10
CA PRO A 93 3.24 29.59 12.50
C PRO A 93 1.93 30.38 12.73
N PRO A 94 0.92 30.26 11.84
CA PRO A 94 -0.40 30.87 12.05
C PRO A 94 -1.27 30.02 12.99
N THR A 95 -1.90 30.69 13.95
CA THR A 95 -2.96 30.19 14.84
C THR A 95 -4.33 30.10 14.14
N PRO A 96 -5.23 29.18 14.54
CA PRO A 96 -6.58 29.08 13.99
C PRO A 96 -7.56 30.10 14.60
N PRO A 97 -8.63 30.51 13.89
CA PRO A 97 -9.66 31.38 14.45
C PRO A 97 -10.69 30.60 15.30
N THR A 98 -10.95 31.13 16.49
CA THR A 98 -12.08 30.82 17.37
C THR A 98 -13.37 31.42 16.80
N VAL A 99 -14.44 30.63 16.69
CA VAL A 99 -15.80 31.16 16.44
C VAL A 99 -16.66 30.88 17.67
N SER A 100 -17.08 31.96 18.32
CA SER A 100 -17.99 32.01 19.46
C SER A 100 -19.45 32.00 19.00
N THR A 101 -20.28 31.21 19.67
CA THR A 101 -21.74 31.25 19.65
C THR A 101 -22.27 32.46 20.41
N PRO A 102 -23.44 33.01 20.02
CA PRO A 102 -24.33 33.67 20.96
C PRO A 102 -25.65 32.89 21.15
N ALA A 103 -26.06 32.80 22.41
CA ALA A 103 -27.41 32.44 22.87
C ALA A 103 -28.12 33.70 23.37
N THR A 104 -29.42 33.87 23.09
CA THR A 104 -30.36 34.86 23.70
C THR A 104 -31.79 34.44 23.27
N LEU A 105 -32.61 33.83 24.15
CA LEU A 105 -33.61 34.35 25.11
C LEU A 105 -35.04 34.65 24.56
N ALA A 106 -36.01 34.03 25.25
CA ALA A 106 -37.39 34.48 25.62
C ALA A 106 -38.42 34.70 24.48
N THR A 107 -39.76 34.61 24.60
CA THR A 107 -40.76 34.67 25.69
C THR A 107 -42.09 34.04 25.18
N GLY A 108 -42.96 33.51 26.05
CA GLY A 108 -44.40 33.31 25.72
C GLY A 108 -45.25 32.68 26.83
N ARG A 109 -46.39 33.30 27.18
CA ARG A 109 -47.22 33.15 28.40
C ARG A 109 -48.59 32.44 28.15
N THR A 110 -48.99 31.54 29.08
CA THR A 110 -50.34 31.26 29.72
C THR A 110 -51.62 30.97 28.88
N PRO A 111 -52.78 30.45 29.44
CA PRO A 111 -53.18 30.21 30.85
C PRO A 111 -53.96 28.90 31.21
N ALA A 112 -54.21 28.76 32.52
CA ALA A 112 -55.39 28.27 33.26
C ALA A 112 -55.85 26.78 33.26
N GLY A 113 -55.97 26.25 34.48
CA GLY A 113 -56.75 25.06 34.83
C GLY A 113 -56.65 24.75 36.33
N SER A 114 -57.55 25.31 37.14
CA SER A 114 -57.71 25.03 38.57
C SER A 114 -58.28 23.63 38.82
N THR A 115 -57.79 22.94 39.86
CA THR A 115 -58.61 22.29 40.91
C THR A 115 -57.70 21.79 42.04
N SER A 116 -58.05 22.10 43.29
CA SER A 116 -57.47 21.51 44.51
C SER A 116 -58.04 20.10 44.75
N PRO A 117 -57.36 19.24 45.54
CA PRO A 117 -57.64 19.21 46.98
C PRO A 117 -56.42 18.90 47.90
N THR A 118 -56.50 19.42 49.13
CA THR A 118 -55.79 19.02 50.38
C THR A 118 -56.11 17.54 50.74
N PRO A 119 -55.37 16.74 51.57
CA PRO A 119 -54.32 17.02 52.61
C PRO A 119 -53.09 16.07 52.62
N ALA A 120 -52.03 16.40 53.39
CA ALA A 120 -51.31 15.46 54.28
C ALA A 120 -50.13 16.15 55.02
N ALA A 121 -49.93 15.77 56.28
CA ALA A 121 -48.90 16.26 57.18
C ALA A 121 -47.45 15.92 56.71
N PRO A 122 -46.43 16.72 57.08
CA PRO A 122 -45.04 16.46 56.69
C PRO A 122 -44.40 15.35 57.54
N THR A 123 -44.02 14.25 56.88
CA THR A 123 -43.10 13.24 57.43
C THR A 123 -41.66 13.77 57.36
N PRO A 124 -40.79 13.55 58.36
CA PRO A 124 -39.39 13.97 58.29
C PRO A 124 -38.66 13.27 57.15
N ALA A 125 -38.08 14.05 56.22
CA ALA A 125 -37.29 13.56 55.12
C ALA A 125 -35.99 12.93 55.63
N GLN A 126 -35.74 11.67 55.26
CA GLN A 126 -34.43 11.05 55.48
C GLN A 126 -33.39 11.60 54.48
N PRO A 127 -32.11 11.71 54.87
CA PRO A 127 -31.07 12.19 53.98
C PRO A 127 -30.80 11.17 52.88
N VAL A 128 -31.16 11.52 51.64
CA VAL A 128 -30.78 10.79 50.43
C VAL A 128 -29.28 10.97 50.17
N ARG A 129 -28.53 9.86 50.24
CA ARG A 129 -27.12 9.82 49.87
C ARG A 129 -27.00 9.98 48.33
N PRO A 130 -26.07 10.81 47.81
CA PRO A 130 -25.89 10.96 46.37
C PRO A 130 -25.49 9.63 45.73
N ALA A 131 -26.18 9.26 44.65
CA ALA A 131 -25.79 8.14 43.82
C ALA A 131 -24.44 8.43 43.15
N PRO A 132 -23.54 7.43 43.02
CA PRO A 132 -22.30 7.60 42.29
C PRO A 132 -22.59 7.98 40.83
N PRO A 133 -21.78 8.87 40.22
CA PRO A 133 -22.00 9.30 38.84
C PRO A 133 -21.92 8.11 37.89
N ALA A 134 -22.92 8.01 37.01
CA ALA A 134 -22.95 7.01 35.95
C ALA A 134 -21.70 7.14 35.06
N PRO A 135 -21.09 6.02 34.60
CA PRO A 135 -19.98 6.07 33.66
C PRO A 135 -20.41 6.85 32.41
N GLY A 136 -19.70 7.94 32.12
CA GLY A 136 -19.92 8.72 30.91
C GLY A 136 -19.69 7.87 29.65
N PRO A 137 -20.31 8.22 28.52
CA PRO A 137 -20.12 7.50 27.26
C PRO A 137 -18.63 7.45 26.91
N ALA A 138 -18.11 6.23 26.75
CA ALA A 138 -16.73 6.00 26.36
C ALA A 138 -16.45 6.75 25.04
N GLY A 139 -15.47 7.66 25.06
CA GLY A 139 -15.03 8.37 23.86
C GLY A 139 -14.61 7.39 22.75
N PRO A 140 -14.59 7.84 21.48
CA PRO A 140 -14.29 6.99 20.34
C PRO A 140 -12.95 6.28 20.53
N ARG A 141 -12.98 4.95 20.68
CA ARG A 141 -11.78 4.11 20.75
C ARG A 141 -11.02 4.26 19.42
N LYS A 142 -9.74 4.65 19.49
CA LYS A 142 -8.82 4.55 18.35
C LYS A 142 -8.87 3.10 17.83
N PRO A 143 -8.99 2.87 16.51
CA PRO A 143 -8.97 1.52 15.96
C PRO A 143 -7.67 0.84 16.39
N ALA A 144 -7.79 -0.36 16.96
CA ALA A 144 -6.65 -1.15 17.38
C ALA A 144 -5.79 -1.48 16.15
N ARG A 145 -4.45 -1.32 16.27
CA ARG A 145 -3.55 -1.77 15.21
C ARG A 145 -3.70 -3.28 15.05
N PRO A 146 -3.75 -3.79 13.80
CA PRO A 146 -3.81 -5.23 13.58
C PRO A 146 -2.63 -5.92 14.25
N ARG A 147 -2.92 -7.00 14.97
CA ARG A 147 -1.89 -7.80 15.61
C ARG A 147 -1.00 -8.46 14.55
N THR A 148 0.30 -8.44 14.78
CA THR A 148 1.27 -9.15 13.92
C THR A 148 0.99 -10.65 13.92
N LEU A 149 1.23 -11.30 12.79
CA LEU A 149 1.08 -12.75 12.63
C LEU A 149 2.40 -13.47 12.87
N PRO A 150 2.37 -14.73 13.37
CA PRO A 150 3.57 -15.56 13.40
C PRO A 150 4.07 -15.85 11.96
N PRO A 151 5.31 -16.33 11.78
CA PRO A 151 5.83 -16.65 10.46
C PRO A 151 4.99 -17.75 9.76
N SER A 152 4.66 -17.53 8.49
CA SER A 152 4.16 -18.55 7.56
C SER A 152 4.47 -18.10 6.14
N PRO A 153 4.88 -18.99 5.23
CA PRO A 153 5.14 -18.63 3.84
C PRO A 153 3.91 -18.02 3.14
N ALA A 154 4.17 -17.08 2.23
CA ALA A 154 3.18 -16.62 1.25
C ALA A 154 2.93 -17.71 0.20
N ARG A 155 1.68 -17.85 -0.24
CA ARG A 155 1.25 -18.79 -1.28
C ARG A 155 0.71 -18.08 -2.51
N THR A 156 -0.17 -17.11 -2.28
CA THR A 156 -0.84 -16.34 -3.33
C THR A 156 -0.87 -14.87 -2.93
N VAL A 157 -0.59 -13.98 -3.88
CA VAL A 157 -0.82 -12.54 -3.76
C VAL A 157 -1.97 -12.16 -4.67
N SER A 158 -2.99 -11.53 -4.12
CA SER A 158 -4.17 -11.07 -4.85
C SER A 158 -4.34 -9.57 -4.74
N ILE A 159 -4.65 -8.92 -5.86
CA ILE A 159 -4.95 -7.49 -5.93
C ILE A 159 -6.27 -7.35 -6.69
N PRO A 160 -7.43 -7.43 -6.00
CA PRO A 160 -8.74 -7.50 -6.66
C PRO A 160 -9.01 -6.32 -7.58
N TYR A 161 -8.55 -5.11 -7.23
CA TYR A 161 -8.70 -3.92 -8.05
C TYR A 161 -8.06 -4.03 -9.44
N LEU A 162 -7.01 -4.84 -9.57
CA LEU A 162 -6.28 -5.06 -10.82
C LEU A 162 -6.61 -6.43 -11.45
N GLY A 163 -7.51 -7.21 -10.86
CA GLY A 163 -7.80 -8.58 -11.31
C GLY A 163 -6.61 -9.53 -11.18
N ILE A 164 -5.66 -9.25 -10.27
CA ILE A 164 -4.47 -10.07 -10.08
C ILE A 164 -4.75 -11.14 -9.03
N GLU A 165 -4.40 -12.38 -9.39
CA GLU A 165 -4.21 -13.50 -8.48
C GLU A 165 -2.94 -14.24 -8.92
N ALA A 166 -1.89 -14.16 -8.11
CA ALA A 166 -0.55 -14.54 -8.51
C ALA A 166 0.05 -15.59 -7.56
N PRO A 167 0.54 -16.73 -8.07
CA PRO A 167 1.34 -17.65 -7.28
C PRO A 167 2.64 -16.99 -6.84
N VAL A 168 3.14 -17.41 -5.68
CA VAL A 168 4.36 -16.85 -5.06
C VAL A 168 5.50 -17.85 -5.13
N THR A 169 6.67 -17.38 -5.56
CA THR A 169 7.95 -18.08 -5.36
C THR A 169 8.82 -17.36 -4.34
N GLY A 170 9.64 -18.10 -3.61
CA GLY A 170 10.64 -17.52 -2.70
C GLY A 170 11.88 -17.09 -3.45
N LEU A 171 12.26 -15.82 -3.32
CA LEU A 171 13.49 -15.26 -3.87
C LEU A 171 14.47 -14.90 -2.76
N ARG A 172 15.76 -15.10 -3.02
CA ARG A 172 16.85 -14.71 -2.14
C ARG A 172 17.76 -13.72 -2.84
N LEU A 173 18.59 -13.04 -2.05
CA LEU A 173 19.58 -12.13 -2.60
C LEU A 173 20.66 -12.90 -3.36
N ASP A 174 21.12 -12.31 -4.46
CA ASP A 174 22.30 -12.77 -5.18
C ASP A 174 23.59 -12.40 -4.43
N ALA A 175 24.74 -12.82 -4.97
CA ALA A 175 26.06 -12.54 -4.40
C ALA A 175 26.37 -11.03 -4.28
N ARG A 176 25.62 -10.15 -4.95
CA ARG A 176 25.77 -8.70 -4.89
C ARG A 176 24.72 -8.05 -3.98
N ARG A 177 24.05 -8.85 -3.13
CA ARG A 177 22.99 -8.46 -2.20
C ARG A 177 21.76 -7.86 -2.90
N ARG A 178 21.46 -8.33 -4.11
CA ARG A 178 20.30 -7.89 -4.88
C ARG A 178 19.27 -8.99 -4.96
N LEU A 179 18.02 -8.64 -4.70
CA LEU A 179 16.87 -9.50 -4.95
C LEU A 179 16.57 -9.50 -6.45
N PRO A 180 16.67 -10.66 -7.14
CA PRO A 180 16.33 -10.78 -8.54
C PRO A 180 14.80 -10.65 -8.74
N ALA A 181 14.36 -10.50 -9.98
CA ALA A 181 12.96 -10.74 -10.36
C ALA A 181 12.66 -12.24 -10.48
N PRO A 182 11.36 -12.63 -10.46
CA PRO A 182 10.96 -14.00 -10.79
C PRO A 182 11.36 -14.39 -12.23
N PRO A 183 11.36 -15.69 -12.59
CA PRO A 183 11.66 -16.14 -13.95
C PRO A 183 10.79 -15.48 -15.03
N ASP A 184 11.42 -15.04 -16.13
CA ASP A 184 10.77 -14.31 -17.24
C ASP A 184 9.76 -15.17 -18.02
N ASP A 185 9.89 -16.49 -17.96
CA ASP A 185 9.02 -17.48 -18.61
C ASP A 185 7.71 -17.72 -17.83
N GLN A 186 7.58 -17.17 -16.62
CA GLN A 186 6.39 -17.27 -15.78
C GLN A 186 5.80 -15.88 -15.52
N PRO A 187 5.14 -15.25 -16.52
CA PRO A 187 4.70 -13.85 -16.45
C PRO A 187 3.67 -13.56 -15.34
N LYS A 188 3.00 -14.59 -14.81
CA LYS A 188 2.00 -14.47 -13.73
C LYS A 188 2.59 -14.69 -12.33
N LEU A 189 3.87 -15.03 -12.21
CA LEU A 189 4.54 -15.34 -10.94
C LEU A 189 5.04 -14.07 -10.26
N VAL A 190 4.90 -14.01 -8.94
CA VAL A 190 5.57 -12.99 -8.11
C VAL A 190 6.63 -13.62 -7.21
N GLY A 191 7.69 -12.87 -6.94
CA GLY A 191 8.75 -13.27 -6.01
C GLY A 191 8.58 -12.61 -4.66
N TRP A 192 8.54 -13.39 -3.58
CA TRP A 192 8.61 -12.91 -2.20
C TRP A 192 10.06 -12.94 -1.72
N TYR A 193 10.54 -11.88 -1.07
CA TYR A 193 11.86 -11.91 -0.44
C TYR A 193 11.86 -12.87 0.77
N ALA A 194 12.43 -14.06 0.59
CA ALA A 194 12.27 -15.19 1.51
C ALA A 194 12.97 -14.98 2.87
N ASP A 195 14.03 -14.18 2.91
CA ASP A 195 14.77 -13.89 4.14
C ASP A 195 14.20 -12.66 4.89
N GLY A 196 13.17 -12.01 4.32
CA GLY A 196 12.47 -10.89 4.93
C GLY A 196 11.24 -11.30 5.76
N PRO A 197 10.43 -10.32 6.21
CA PRO A 197 9.22 -10.59 6.97
C PRO A 197 8.23 -11.48 6.22
N ALA A 198 7.63 -12.42 6.94
CA ALA A 198 6.48 -13.19 6.46
C ALA A 198 5.23 -12.29 6.34
N PRO A 199 4.20 -12.66 5.55
CA PRO A 199 3.00 -11.84 5.38
C PRO A 199 2.30 -11.56 6.71
N GLY A 200 2.22 -10.30 7.15
CA GLY A 200 1.61 -9.88 8.41
C GLY A 200 2.55 -9.98 9.61
N GLY A 201 3.78 -10.47 9.41
CA GLY A 201 4.84 -10.41 10.40
C GLY A 201 5.38 -8.98 10.60
N PRO A 202 6.13 -8.72 11.68
CA PRO A 202 6.72 -7.41 11.92
C PRO A 202 7.74 -7.05 10.84
N GLY A 203 7.75 -5.78 10.40
CA GLY A 203 8.69 -5.26 9.41
C GLY A 203 8.11 -5.04 8.02
N THR A 204 8.99 -4.78 7.06
CA THR A 204 8.64 -4.50 5.66
C THR A 204 8.86 -5.72 4.77
N ALA A 205 7.78 -6.40 4.42
CA ALA A 205 7.77 -7.46 3.42
C ALA A 205 7.96 -6.88 2.00
N VAL A 206 8.66 -7.62 1.14
CA VAL A 206 8.95 -7.20 -0.24
C VAL A 206 8.51 -8.27 -1.22
N VAL A 207 7.73 -7.84 -2.22
CA VAL A 207 7.27 -8.65 -3.34
C VAL A 207 7.65 -7.96 -4.64
N VAL A 208 8.19 -8.73 -5.57
CA VAL A 208 8.66 -8.25 -6.86
C VAL A 208 7.97 -9.02 -7.98
N GLY A 209 7.68 -8.36 -9.07
CA GLY A 209 7.04 -8.96 -10.23
C GLY A 209 7.37 -8.18 -11.49
N HIS A 210 7.24 -8.84 -12.63
CA HIS A 210 7.49 -8.21 -13.93
C HIS A 210 6.38 -7.23 -14.30
N ARG A 211 6.76 -6.13 -14.96
CA ARG A 211 5.81 -5.25 -15.67
C ARG A 211 5.39 -5.90 -16.99
N ASP A 212 6.36 -6.40 -17.74
CA ASP A 212 6.15 -7.15 -18.95
C ASP A 212 7.29 -8.15 -19.18
N THR A 213 7.08 -9.04 -20.14
CA THR A 213 8.06 -9.99 -20.64
C THR A 213 8.21 -9.80 -22.15
N ARG A 214 9.00 -10.66 -22.80
CA ARG A 214 9.13 -10.66 -24.26
C ARG A 214 7.80 -10.97 -24.97
N THR A 215 6.86 -11.63 -24.28
CA THR A 215 5.59 -12.09 -24.87
C THR A 215 4.42 -11.16 -24.58
N GLY A 216 4.59 -10.17 -23.71
CA GLY A 216 3.55 -9.19 -23.42
C GLY A 216 3.52 -8.72 -21.97
N PRO A 217 2.43 -8.05 -21.54
CA PRO A 217 2.22 -7.62 -20.16
C PRO A 217 2.34 -8.78 -19.16
N ALA A 218 2.87 -8.50 -17.98
CA ALA A 218 3.06 -9.46 -16.90
C ALA A 218 2.23 -9.10 -15.66
N VAL A 219 2.43 -9.84 -14.56
CA VAL A 219 1.63 -9.76 -13.33
C VAL A 219 1.47 -8.34 -12.77
N PHE A 220 2.49 -7.50 -12.88
CA PHE A 220 2.48 -6.11 -12.38
C PHE A 220 2.48 -5.06 -13.50
N ALA A 221 1.95 -5.40 -14.68
CA ALA A 221 1.86 -4.48 -15.82
C ALA A 221 1.17 -3.15 -15.48
N ALA A 222 0.13 -3.20 -14.64
CA ALA A 222 -0.72 -2.08 -14.26
C ALA A 222 -0.55 -1.68 -12.78
N LEU A 223 0.61 -1.98 -12.18
CA LEU A 223 0.82 -1.68 -10.76
C LEU A 223 0.88 -0.16 -10.47
N ASP A 224 1.21 0.65 -11.46
CA ASP A 224 1.26 2.12 -11.38
C ASP A 224 -0.12 2.78 -11.25
N VAL A 225 -1.21 2.10 -11.64
CA VAL A 225 -2.57 2.67 -11.59
C VAL A 225 -3.37 2.26 -10.35
N ILE A 226 -2.81 1.45 -9.45
CA ILE A 226 -3.47 1.13 -8.18
C ILE A 226 -3.62 2.39 -7.33
N LYS A 227 -4.76 2.52 -6.64
CA LYS A 227 -5.09 3.72 -5.86
C LYS A 227 -4.89 3.47 -4.36
N PRO A 228 -4.54 4.51 -3.57
CA PRO A 228 -4.64 4.44 -2.12
C PRO A 228 -6.01 3.93 -1.66
N GLY A 229 -6.03 3.18 -0.57
CA GLY A 229 -7.22 2.51 -0.03
C GLY A 229 -7.56 1.16 -0.68
N ARG A 230 -6.90 0.78 -1.79
CA ARG A 230 -7.10 -0.55 -2.39
C ARG A 230 -6.43 -1.65 -1.59
N LEU A 231 -6.97 -2.85 -1.69
CA LEU A 231 -6.52 -4.00 -0.92
C LEU A 231 -5.50 -4.82 -1.70
N VAL A 232 -4.52 -5.34 -0.96
CA VAL A 232 -3.61 -6.40 -1.37
C VAL A 232 -3.77 -7.53 -0.36
N GLU A 233 -4.15 -8.70 -0.83
CA GLU A 233 -4.40 -9.87 0.01
C GLU A 233 -3.30 -10.90 -0.21
N VAL A 234 -2.73 -11.42 0.87
CA VAL A 234 -1.68 -12.44 0.80
C VAL A 234 -2.15 -13.68 1.54
N LEU A 235 -2.50 -14.72 0.78
CA LEU A 235 -2.82 -16.04 1.31
C LEU A 235 -1.55 -16.69 1.83
N ARG A 236 -1.60 -17.19 3.05
CA ARG A 236 -0.49 -17.84 3.74
C ARG A 236 -0.66 -19.36 3.73
N ALA A 237 0.45 -20.07 3.91
CA ALA A 237 0.46 -21.54 4.00
C ALA A 237 -0.36 -22.09 5.19
N ASP A 238 -0.54 -21.29 6.26
CA ASP A 238 -1.37 -21.63 7.40
C ASP A 238 -2.88 -21.37 7.18
N GLY A 239 -3.28 -21.03 5.95
CA GLY A 239 -4.67 -20.79 5.56
C GLY A 239 -5.21 -19.40 5.92
N ARG A 240 -4.47 -18.59 6.68
CA ARG A 240 -4.85 -17.20 6.96
C ARG A 240 -4.54 -16.28 5.78
N THR A 241 -5.24 -15.17 5.70
CA THR A 241 -4.96 -14.11 4.71
C THR A 241 -4.55 -12.83 5.41
N ALA A 242 -3.33 -12.35 5.14
CA ALA A 242 -2.89 -11.02 5.55
C ALA A 242 -3.42 -9.99 4.55
N VAL A 243 -4.22 -9.04 5.02
CA VAL A 243 -4.84 -8.00 4.18
C VAL A 243 -4.15 -6.67 4.43
N TYR A 244 -3.58 -6.11 3.38
CA TYR A 244 -2.91 -4.82 3.38
C TYR A 244 -3.73 -3.79 2.64
N THR A 245 -3.69 -2.55 3.10
CA THR A 245 -4.28 -1.40 2.41
C THR A 245 -3.17 -0.54 1.84
N VAL A 246 -3.31 -0.20 0.55
CA VAL A 246 -2.38 0.67 -0.17
C VAL A 246 -2.42 2.07 0.41
N ASP A 247 -1.25 2.56 0.80
CA ASP A 247 -1.01 3.93 1.26
C ASP A 247 -0.69 4.86 0.10
N ALA A 248 0.22 4.42 -0.79
CA ALA A 248 0.74 5.24 -1.86
C ALA A 248 1.35 4.40 -2.98
N VAL A 249 1.43 4.99 -4.17
CA VAL A 249 2.20 4.46 -5.31
C VAL A 249 3.19 5.54 -5.72
N GLN A 250 4.47 5.19 -5.81
CA GLN A 250 5.54 6.13 -6.14
C GLN A 250 6.48 5.51 -7.17
N SER A 251 6.93 6.31 -8.13
CA SER A 251 7.96 5.92 -9.10
C SER A 251 9.29 6.55 -8.70
N TYR A 252 10.37 5.77 -8.79
CA TYR A 252 11.72 6.20 -8.46
C TYR A 252 12.69 5.80 -9.56
N GLU A 253 13.47 6.75 -10.06
CA GLU A 253 14.62 6.46 -10.93
C GLU A 253 15.56 5.48 -10.23
N LYS A 254 16.10 4.51 -10.98
CA LYS A 254 16.93 3.44 -10.43
C LYS A 254 18.23 3.96 -9.80
N ASP A 255 18.77 5.07 -10.33
CA ASP A 255 19.99 5.72 -9.84
C ASP A 255 19.78 6.50 -8.53
N ARG A 256 18.53 6.85 -8.22
CA ARG A 256 18.11 7.67 -7.06
C ARG A 256 17.10 6.93 -6.19
N PHE A 257 17.13 5.60 -6.20
CA PHE A 257 16.20 4.77 -5.45
C PHE A 257 16.37 4.96 -3.93
N PRO A 258 15.35 5.41 -3.19
CA PRO A 258 15.49 5.76 -1.78
C PRO A 258 15.34 4.52 -0.88
N SER A 259 16.35 3.66 -0.85
CA SER A 259 16.31 2.36 -0.15
C SER A 259 15.83 2.46 1.31
N LYS A 260 16.33 3.45 2.08
CA LYS A 260 15.92 3.67 3.47
C LYS A 260 14.41 3.92 3.61
N LYS A 261 13.83 4.67 2.67
CA LYS A 261 12.39 4.98 2.67
C LYS A 261 11.55 3.77 2.26
N VAL A 262 11.99 3.03 1.25
CA VAL A 262 11.24 1.90 0.69
C VAL A 262 11.24 0.73 1.67
N TYR A 263 12.40 0.38 2.21
CA TYR A 263 12.56 -0.84 2.97
C TYR A 263 12.62 -0.65 4.48
N GLY A 264 12.84 0.58 4.96
CA GLY A 264 13.00 0.85 6.39
C GLY A 264 11.78 0.45 7.22
N HIS A 265 12.03 0.10 8.47
CA HIS A 265 11.01 -0.30 9.43
C HIS A 265 10.04 0.86 9.77
N ARG A 266 8.76 0.55 9.99
CA ARG A 266 7.70 1.54 10.32
C ARG A 266 6.94 1.25 11.62
N GLY A 267 7.39 0.29 12.43
CA GLY A 267 6.73 -0.08 13.68
C GLY A 267 5.39 -0.82 13.49
N ARG A 268 5.14 -1.34 12.29
CA ARG A 268 3.97 -2.15 11.93
C ARG A 268 4.31 -3.06 10.74
N PRO A 269 3.52 -4.11 10.47
CA PRO A 269 3.65 -4.89 9.24
C PRO A 269 3.37 -4.05 8.01
N GLU A 270 4.36 -4.00 7.12
CA GLU A 270 4.36 -3.24 5.88
C GLU A 270 4.59 -4.19 4.70
N LEU A 271 4.07 -3.81 3.54
CA LEU A 271 4.26 -4.50 2.28
C LEU A 271 4.75 -3.52 1.22
N ARG A 272 5.72 -3.97 0.42
CA ARG A 272 6.18 -3.29 -0.80
C ARG A 272 5.98 -4.21 -1.99
N LEU A 273 5.14 -3.78 -2.93
CA LEU A 273 5.06 -4.39 -4.26
C LEU A 273 5.92 -3.56 -5.20
N ILE A 274 6.83 -4.19 -5.93
CA ILE A 274 7.79 -3.47 -6.77
C ILE A 274 7.84 -4.08 -8.18
N THR A 275 7.80 -3.21 -9.18
CA THR A 275 7.95 -3.55 -10.60
C THR A 275 8.76 -2.48 -11.35
N CYS A 276 9.14 -2.76 -12.59
CA CYS A 276 9.70 -1.77 -13.51
C CYS A 276 8.75 -0.60 -13.77
N GLY A 277 9.31 0.58 -14.02
CA GLY A 277 8.56 1.74 -14.46
C GLY A 277 9.38 2.72 -15.29
N GLY A 278 8.73 3.83 -15.66
CA GLY A 278 9.34 4.87 -16.49
C GLY A 278 9.56 4.42 -17.93
N THR A 279 10.33 5.22 -18.67
CA THR A 279 10.64 4.98 -20.08
C THR A 279 11.50 3.73 -20.23
N TYR A 280 11.19 2.91 -21.23
CA TYR A 280 11.99 1.74 -21.60
C TYR A 280 13.04 2.12 -22.64
N ASP A 281 14.30 1.83 -22.35
CA ASP A 281 15.40 1.87 -23.30
C ASP A 281 15.87 0.45 -23.64
N ARG A 282 16.16 0.16 -24.91
CA ARG A 282 16.55 -1.20 -25.33
C ARG A 282 17.91 -1.65 -24.80
N ARG A 283 18.82 -0.72 -24.46
CA ARG A 283 20.16 -1.02 -23.96
C ARG A 283 20.21 -1.04 -22.43
N LYS A 284 19.45 -0.15 -21.78
CA LYS A 284 19.47 0.08 -20.33
C LYS A 284 18.28 -0.52 -19.59
N GLY A 285 17.21 -0.88 -20.30
CA GLY A 285 15.93 -1.28 -19.75
C GLY A 285 15.12 -0.10 -19.23
N TYR A 286 14.21 -0.38 -18.30
CA TYR A 286 13.38 0.63 -17.65
C TYR A 286 14.20 1.60 -16.79
N ALA A 287 13.89 2.89 -16.87
CA ALA A 287 14.58 3.95 -16.12
C ALA A 287 14.26 3.93 -14.62
N SER A 288 13.04 3.54 -14.25
CA SER A 288 12.51 3.67 -12.90
C SER A 288 11.98 2.34 -12.33
N ASN A 289 11.63 2.35 -11.05
CA ASN A 289 10.85 1.31 -10.38
C ASN A 289 9.58 1.93 -9.81
N VAL A 290 8.44 1.26 -9.97
CA VAL A 290 7.18 1.59 -9.30
C VAL A 290 7.12 0.83 -7.99
N VAL A 291 6.87 1.54 -6.89
CA VAL A 291 6.76 0.99 -5.54
C VAL A 291 5.38 1.31 -5.00
N VAL A 292 4.63 0.26 -4.68
CA VAL A 292 3.40 0.36 -3.88
C VAL A 292 3.75 0.20 -2.41
N PHE A 293 3.34 1.18 -1.61
CA PHE A 293 3.41 1.15 -0.16
C PHE A 293 2.07 0.70 0.38
N ALA A 294 2.05 -0.32 1.22
CA ALA A 294 0.85 -0.77 1.90
C ALA A 294 1.16 -1.21 3.34
N HIS A 295 0.17 -1.13 4.22
CA HIS A 295 0.28 -1.60 5.60
C HIS A 295 -0.83 -2.59 5.93
N LEU A 296 -0.56 -3.50 6.86
CA LEU A 296 -1.54 -4.48 7.30
C LEU A 296 -2.71 -3.77 7.99
N THR A 297 -3.92 -4.09 7.56
CA THR A 297 -5.18 -3.54 8.10
C THR A 297 -6.08 -4.61 8.69
N THR A 298 -6.04 -5.84 8.17
CA THR A 298 -6.88 -6.95 8.64
C THR A 298 -6.16 -8.29 8.47
N THR A 299 -6.52 -9.27 9.29
CA THR A 299 -6.23 -10.69 9.01
C THR A 299 -7.55 -11.44 8.88
N LYS A 300 -7.68 -12.24 7.82
CA LYS A 300 -8.80 -13.19 7.68
C LYS A 300 -8.35 -14.55 8.18
N GLU A 301 -9.17 -15.17 9.01
CA GLU A 301 -8.95 -16.54 9.49
C GLU A 301 -9.19 -17.56 8.36
N PRO A 302 -8.62 -18.77 8.44
CA PRO A 302 -8.88 -19.82 7.48
C PRO A 302 -10.37 -20.16 7.47
N ALA A 303 -10.90 -20.54 6.30
CA ALA A 303 -12.24 -21.09 6.24
C ALA A 303 -12.32 -22.32 7.16
N ARG A 304 -13.29 -22.33 8.09
CA ARG A 304 -13.56 -23.53 8.89
C ARG A 304 -14.01 -24.62 7.93
N LYS A 305 -13.37 -25.78 8.02
CA LYS A 305 -13.83 -26.97 7.31
C LYS A 305 -15.20 -27.37 7.92
N PRO A 306 -16.22 -27.63 7.08
CA PRO A 306 -17.53 -28.07 7.56
C PRO A 306 -17.45 -29.41 8.30
#